data_AF-A0A3D0DQ09-F1
#
_entry.id   AF-A0A3D0DQ09-F1
#
_cell.length_a   1.000
_cell.length_b   1.000
_cell.length_c   1.000
_cell.angle_alpha   90.00
_cell.angle_beta   90.00
_cell.angle_gamma   90.00
#
_symmetry.space_group_name_H-M   'P 1'
#
loop_
_entity.id
_entity.type
_entity.pdbx_description
1 polymer ?
#
loop_
_entity_poly.entity_id
_entity_poly.type
_entity_poly.pdbx_seq_one_letter_code
_entity_poly.pdbx_strand_id
1 'polypeptide(L)'
;AVRAGRGMLLSSDARRGASGSQLDSREAQGRIEESNQLQVGLAAQAQKHNAKLKDEPEPAELAALKEMGHSLEVVSSMAAGADGQGKVDASLEPHLQLSSPAGIVAGTPGSAVLAAGTTGSVSAGQAIGVVAQGNALTTVARGISLFSYGKAGNKAKPNQEVGLRLHAASGKWSSQSQSGLTSFVADKTVTVTSVAKTVSISAPKKHVLLTAQGAYIKLEGGNIEVHAPGKVDFKATRKELAGPQSANGEASLPKAGELKLCELRAAGAAAAGDSTVPLS
;
A
#
# COMPACT_ATOMS: atom_id res chain seq x y z
N ALA A 1 19.21 -41.25 12.35
CA ALA A 1 19.10 -40.03 11.51
C ALA A 1 19.12 -40.46 10.05
N VAL A 2 18.25 -39.89 9.20
CA VAL A 2 18.30 -40.11 7.75
C VAL A 2 19.05 -38.93 7.14
N ARG A 3 20.12 -39.20 6.39
CA ARG A 3 20.94 -38.20 5.70
C ARG A 3 21.12 -38.65 4.27
N ALA A 4 20.79 -37.79 3.31
CA ALA A 4 20.90 -38.10 1.89
C ALA A 4 21.65 -36.96 1.18
N GLY A 5 22.96 -37.10 1.06
CA GLY A 5 23.85 -36.08 0.46
C GLY A 5 23.68 -35.89 -1.06
N ARG A 6 22.79 -36.68 -1.69
CA ARG A 6 22.42 -36.62 -3.11
C ARG A 6 20.94 -36.32 -3.33
N GLY A 7 20.25 -35.84 -2.30
CA GLY A 7 18.81 -35.57 -2.33
C GLY A 7 17.96 -36.70 -1.76
N MET A 8 16.69 -36.39 -1.48
CA MET A 8 15.74 -37.27 -0.81
C MET A 8 14.33 -37.04 -1.37
N LEU A 9 13.69 -38.10 -1.83
CA LEU A 9 12.27 -38.13 -2.19
C LEU A 9 11.50 -38.90 -1.11
N LEU A 10 10.55 -38.24 -0.44
CA LEU A 10 9.53 -38.88 0.38
C LEU A 10 8.21 -38.81 -0.39
N SER A 11 7.75 -39.96 -0.88
CA SER A 11 6.55 -40.05 -1.71
C SER A 11 5.59 -41.15 -1.25
N SER A 12 4.29 -40.88 -1.36
CA SER A 12 3.22 -41.89 -1.29
C SER A 12 2.60 -42.20 -2.66
N ASP A 13 3.26 -41.80 -3.75
CA ASP A 13 2.90 -42.16 -5.12
C ASP A 13 3.22 -43.65 -5.36
N ALA A 14 2.25 -44.41 -5.85
CA ALA A 14 2.40 -45.84 -6.02
C ALA A 14 3.29 -46.21 -7.23
N ARG A 15 4.25 -47.11 -7.03
CA ARG A 15 5.04 -47.76 -8.10
C ARG A 15 4.67 -49.25 -8.16
N ARG A 16 3.58 -49.57 -8.89
CA ARG A 16 3.09 -50.96 -8.99
C ARG A 16 4.14 -51.84 -9.67
N GLY A 17 4.49 -52.96 -9.05
CA GLY A 17 5.51 -53.87 -9.57
C GLY A 17 6.91 -53.26 -9.64
N ALA A 18 7.21 -52.24 -8.84
CA ALA A 18 8.46 -51.47 -8.91
C ALA A 18 8.74 -50.89 -10.32
N SER A 19 7.68 -50.54 -11.05
CA SER A 19 7.81 -49.87 -12.34
C SER A 19 8.40 -48.47 -12.17
N GLY A 20 9.44 -48.15 -12.92
CA GLY A 20 10.13 -46.85 -12.86
C GLY A 20 11.41 -46.91 -12.05
N SER A 21 12.14 -45.80 -12.01
CA SER A 21 13.38 -45.71 -11.26
C SER A 21 13.13 -45.38 -9.78
N GLN A 22 14.15 -45.58 -8.94
CA GLN A 22 14.02 -45.40 -7.49
C GLN A 22 13.66 -43.94 -7.10
N LEU A 23 14.09 -42.96 -7.89
CA LEU A 23 13.78 -41.53 -7.69
C LEU A 23 12.78 -40.98 -8.72
N ASP A 24 12.00 -41.85 -9.36
CA ASP A 24 10.91 -41.43 -10.24
C ASP A 24 9.95 -40.51 -9.47
N SER A 25 9.91 -39.23 -9.87
CA SER A 25 9.18 -38.14 -9.22
C SER A 25 8.28 -37.38 -10.20
N ARG A 26 7.87 -38.00 -11.31
CA ARG A 26 7.10 -37.36 -12.40
C ARG A 26 5.85 -36.62 -11.92
N GLU A 27 5.11 -37.17 -10.96
CA GLU A 27 3.92 -36.53 -10.38
C GLU A 27 4.27 -35.23 -9.65
N ALA A 28 5.38 -35.24 -8.92
CA ALA A 28 5.85 -34.09 -8.16
C ALA A 28 6.51 -33.04 -9.07
N GLN A 29 7.20 -33.46 -10.14
CA GLN A 29 7.68 -32.57 -11.21
C GLN A 29 6.53 -31.78 -11.82
N GLY A 30 5.45 -32.46 -12.22
CA GLY A 30 4.25 -31.81 -12.78
C GLY A 30 3.64 -30.78 -11.82
N ARG A 31 3.55 -31.10 -10.51
CA ARG A 31 3.05 -30.14 -9.50
C ARG A 31 3.95 -28.91 -9.32
N ILE A 32 5.26 -29.10 -9.36
CA ILE A 32 6.23 -27.99 -9.29
C ILE A 32 6.10 -27.11 -10.54
N GLU A 33 5.98 -27.72 -11.72
CA GLU A 33 5.80 -27.00 -12.98
C GLU A 33 4.50 -26.17 -13.00
N GLU A 34 3.36 -26.78 -12.64
CA GLU A 34 2.07 -26.08 -12.53
C GLU A 34 2.14 -24.90 -11.54
N SER A 35 2.78 -25.11 -10.39
CA SER A 35 2.96 -24.05 -9.38
C SER A 35 3.87 -22.92 -9.87
N ASN A 36 4.92 -23.25 -10.64
CA ASN A 36 5.81 -22.25 -11.21
C ASN A 36 5.07 -21.40 -12.25
N GLN A 37 4.34 -22.05 -13.18
CA GLN A 37 3.52 -21.38 -14.18
C GLN A 37 2.47 -20.47 -13.53
N LEU A 38 1.80 -20.94 -12.47
CA LEU A 38 0.84 -20.14 -11.70
C LEU A 38 1.48 -18.86 -11.14
N GLN A 39 2.64 -19.00 -10.49
CA GLN A 39 3.30 -17.85 -9.87
C GLN A 39 3.85 -16.86 -10.90
N VAL A 40 4.48 -17.34 -11.98
CA VAL A 40 4.93 -16.50 -13.11
C VAL A 40 3.75 -15.75 -13.73
N GLY A 41 2.64 -16.44 -13.97
CA GLY A 41 1.43 -15.85 -14.52
C GLY A 41 0.84 -14.77 -13.63
N LEU A 42 0.72 -15.02 -12.32
CA LEU A 42 0.21 -14.03 -11.36
C LEU A 42 1.15 -12.83 -11.20
N ALA A 43 2.47 -13.06 -11.14
CA ALA A 43 3.45 -11.98 -11.08
C ALA A 43 3.39 -11.11 -12.35
N ALA A 44 3.29 -11.73 -13.54
CA ALA A 44 3.13 -10.99 -14.79
C ALA A 44 1.84 -10.14 -14.82
N GLN A 45 0.72 -10.67 -14.29
CA GLN A 45 -0.51 -9.88 -14.17
C GLN A 45 -0.37 -8.74 -13.16
N ALA A 46 0.25 -8.99 -12.01
CA ALA A 46 0.51 -7.95 -11.01
C ALA A 46 1.32 -6.80 -11.62
N GLN A 47 2.40 -7.11 -12.34
CA GLN A 47 3.24 -6.11 -13.00
C GLN A 47 2.50 -5.34 -14.10
N LYS A 48 1.69 -6.02 -14.93
CA LYS A 48 0.82 -5.36 -15.94
C LYS A 48 -0.20 -4.40 -15.32
N HIS A 49 -0.61 -4.66 -14.08
CA HIS A 49 -1.51 -3.81 -13.31
C HIS A 49 -0.78 -2.83 -12.37
N ASN A 50 0.52 -2.60 -12.57
CA ASN A 50 1.37 -1.70 -11.79
C ASN A 50 1.47 -2.07 -10.29
N ALA A 51 1.17 -3.31 -9.91
CA ALA A 51 1.34 -3.83 -8.55
C ALA A 51 2.75 -4.40 -8.35
N LYS A 52 3.77 -3.64 -8.77
CA LYS A 52 5.18 -3.99 -8.66
C LYS A 52 5.92 -3.04 -7.72
N LEU A 53 6.94 -3.54 -7.04
CA LEU A 53 7.83 -2.70 -6.25
C LEU A 53 8.77 -1.89 -7.17
N LYS A 54 9.38 -0.85 -6.59
CA LYS A 54 10.40 -0.06 -7.29
C LYS A 54 11.57 -0.97 -7.64
N ASP A 55 12.04 -0.89 -8.89
CA ASP A 55 13.17 -1.66 -9.42
C ASP A 55 12.93 -3.20 -9.38
N GLU A 56 11.67 -3.63 -9.32
CA GLU A 56 11.31 -5.05 -9.44
C GLU A 56 11.64 -5.55 -10.86
N PRO A 57 12.39 -6.66 -11.00
CA PRO A 57 12.75 -7.21 -12.30
C PRO A 57 11.53 -7.88 -12.96
N GLU A 58 11.70 -8.32 -14.20
CA GLU A 58 10.67 -9.10 -14.90
C GLU A 58 10.28 -10.36 -14.10
N PRO A 59 9.05 -10.88 -14.26
CA PRO A 59 8.51 -11.92 -13.38
C PRO A 59 9.41 -13.16 -13.27
N ALA A 60 9.96 -13.63 -14.39
CA ALA A 60 10.83 -14.80 -14.41
C ALA A 60 12.17 -14.59 -13.65
N GLU A 61 12.60 -13.35 -13.47
CA GLU A 61 13.83 -12.97 -12.79
C GLU A 61 13.60 -12.61 -11.31
N LEU A 62 12.36 -12.71 -10.81
CA LEU A 62 12.10 -12.62 -9.38
C LEU A 62 12.83 -13.76 -8.68
N ALA A 63 13.60 -13.44 -7.64
CA ALA A 63 14.45 -14.42 -6.96
C ALA A 63 13.71 -15.70 -6.58
N ALA A 64 12.50 -15.60 -6.01
CA ALA A 64 11.71 -16.78 -5.63
C ALA A 64 11.27 -17.64 -6.83
N LEU A 65 11.01 -17.03 -7.99
CA LEU A 65 10.60 -17.75 -9.21
C LEU A 65 11.81 -18.35 -9.92
N LYS A 66 12.96 -17.67 -9.88
CA LYS A 66 14.23 -18.22 -10.35
C LYS A 66 14.65 -19.46 -9.56
N GLU A 67 14.60 -19.39 -8.23
CA GLU A 67 14.88 -20.54 -7.34
C GLU A 67 13.87 -21.68 -7.55
N MET A 68 12.61 -21.36 -7.85
CA MET A 68 11.61 -22.37 -8.18
C MET A 68 11.86 -23.04 -9.54
N GLY A 69 12.27 -22.27 -10.55
CA GLY A 69 12.69 -22.79 -11.86
C GLY A 69 13.92 -23.70 -11.74
N HIS A 70 14.92 -23.28 -10.96
CA HIS A 70 16.09 -24.10 -10.64
C HIS A 70 15.71 -25.39 -9.93
N SER A 71 14.78 -25.33 -8.96
CA SER A 71 14.27 -26.52 -8.28
C SER A 71 13.60 -27.51 -9.26
N LEU A 72 12.88 -27.01 -10.27
CA LEU A 72 12.30 -27.87 -11.31
C LEU A 72 13.39 -28.54 -12.16
N GLU A 73 14.45 -27.82 -12.53
CA GLU A 73 15.60 -28.37 -13.27
C GLU A 73 16.29 -29.50 -12.48
N VAL A 74 16.58 -29.26 -11.19
CA VAL A 74 17.19 -30.27 -10.30
C VAL A 74 16.31 -31.51 -10.16
N VAL A 75 14.99 -31.37 -10.06
CA VAL A 75 14.08 -32.52 -9.92
C VAL A 75 13.89 -33.24 -11.25
N SER A 76 13.85 -32.53 -12.38
CA SER A 76 13.70 -33.11 -13.72
C SER A 76 14.92 -33.93 -14.16
N SER A 77 16.12 -33.47 -13.81
CA SER A 77 17.39 -34.16 -14.10
C SER A 77 17.57 -35.48 -13.34
N MET A 78 16.76 -35.75 -12.29
CA MET A 78 16.78 -37.01 -11.55
C MET A 78 16.30 -38.23 -12.34
N ALA A 79 15.73 -38.06 -13.52
CA ALA A 79 15.19 -39.16 -14.33
C ALA A 79 16.15 -39.71 -15.41
N ALA A 80 17.38 -39.20 -15.50
CA ALA A 80 18.28 -39.44 -16.64
C ALA A 80 19.41 -40.48 -16.41
N GLY A 81 19.25 -41.42 -15.47
CA GLY A 81 20.23 -42.48 -15.19
C GLY A 81 19.86 -43.87 -15.75
N ALA A 82 19.45 -43.98 -17.01
CA ALA A 82 19.03 -45.25 -17.60
C ALA A 82 20.07 -45.89 -18.54
N ASP A 83 21.32 -46.00 -18.07
CA ASP A 83 22.41 -46.66 -18.82
C ASP A 83 22.89 -47.91 -18.08
N GLY A 84 22.04 -48.92 -17.87
CA GLY A 84 22.37 -50.34 -17.69
C GLY A 84 23.49 -50.81 -16.71
N GLN A 85 24.11 -49.92 -15.92
CA GLN A 85 25.34 -50.19 -15.16
C GLN A 85 25.22 -49.82 -13.66
N GLY A 86 24.00 -49.74 -13.12
CA GLY A 86 23.80 -49.54 -11.68
C GLY A 86 24.21 -48.15 -11.16
N LYS A 87 24.22 -47.12 -12.02
CA LYS A 87 24.25 -45.74 -11.56
C LYS A 87 22.89 -45.39 -10.97
N VAL A 88 22.88 -45.11 -9.67
CA VAL A 88 21.69 -44.63 -8.95
C VAL A 88 21.37 -43.23 -9.47
N ASP A 89 20.13 -42.99 -9.88
CA ASP A 89 19.62 -41.65 -10.13
C ASP A 89 19.98 -40.76 -8.95
N ALA A 90 20.66 -39.65 -9.19
CA ALA A 90 21.10 -38.74 -8.15
C ALA A 90 20.65 -37.33 -8.52
N SER A 91 20.10 -36.60 -7.55
CA SER A 91 19.88 -35.17 -7.73
C SER A 91 21.24 -34.50 -7.99
N LEU A 92 21.26 -33.55 -8.92
CA LEU A 92 22.42 -32.67 -9.13
C LEU A 92 22.74 -31.88 -7.84
N GLU A 93 21.71 -31.59 -7.04
CA GLU A 93 21.80 -30.88 -5.76
C GLU A 93 20.98 -31.57 -4.67
N PRO A 94 21.41 -31.52 -3.39
CA PRO A 94 20.73 -32.23 -2.31
C PRO A 94 19.40 -31.58 -1.92
N HIS A 95 18.32 -31.91 -2.62
CA HIS A 95 16.96 -31.45 -2.34
C HIS A 95 16.15 -32.45 -1.52
N LEU A 96 15.27 -31.96 -0.65
CA LEU A 96 14.22 -32.76 -0.02
C LEU A 96 12.90 -32.48 -0.75
N GLN A 97 12.35 -33.52 -1.37
CA GLN A 97 11.06 -33.47 -2.04
C GLN A 97 10.01 -34.28 -1.26
N LEU A 98 8.85 -33.67 -1.03
CA LEU A 98 7.68 -34.33 -0.44
C LEU A 98 6.59 -34.42 -1.51
N SER A 99 6.09 -35.61 -1.79
CA SER A 99 4.99 -35.85 -2.72
C SER A 99 3.93 -36.75 -2.12
N SER A 100 2.67 -36.37 -2.24
CA SER A 100 1.56 -37.20 -1.80
C SER A 100 0.31 -36.82 -2.58
N PRO A 101 -0.32 -37.75 -3.32
CA PRO A 101 -1.48 -37.43 -4.15
C PRO A 101 -2.70 -37.03 -3.32
N ALA A 102 -2.80 -37.51 -2.08
CA ALA A 102 -3.90 -37.20 -1.16
C ALA A 102 -3.62 -35.99 -0.23
N GLY A 103 -2.38 -35.50 -0.18
CA GLY A 103 -2.00 -34.33 0.63
C GLY A 103 -0.89 -34.58 1.64
N ILE A 104 -0.40 -33.49 2.24
CA ILE A 104 0.67 -33.47 3.24
C ILE A 104 0.16 -32.74 4.48
N VAL A 105 0.28 -33.35 5.66
CA VAL A 105 -0.13 -32.77 6.94
C VAL A 105 1.07 -32.75 7.89
N ALA A 106 1.41 -31.57 8.40
CA ALA A 106 2.41 -31.39 9.44
C ALA A 106 1.73 -30.79 10.68
N GLY A 107 1.71 -31.53 11.78
CA GLY A 107 1.06 -31.14 13.03
C GLY A 107 1.96 -31.34 14.24
N THR A 108 1.90 -30.41 15.19
CA THR A 108 2.64 -30.47 16.46
C THR A 108 1.88 -29.68 17.53
N PRO A 109 1.80 -30.16 18.78
CA PRO A 109 1.27 -29.37 19.89
C PRO A 109 2.25 -28.29 20.37
N GLY A 110 3.52 -28.39 19.97
CA GLY A 110 4.55 -27.40 20.24
C GLY A 110 4.67 -26.38 19.10
N SER A 111 5.90 -25.98 18.81
CA SER A 111 6.21 -25.01 17.76
C SER A 111 6.52 -25.68 16.42
N ALA A 112 6.11 -25.05 15.33
CA ALA A 112 6.57 -25.35 13.97
C ALA A 112 7.32 -24.13 13.42
N VAL A 113 8.50 -24.36 12.83
CA VAL A 113 9.34 -23.31 12.24
C VAL A 113 9.67 -23.70 10.81
N LEU A 114 9.37 -22.79 9.87
CA LEU A 114 9.80 -22.87 8.48
C LEU A 114 10.70 -21.67 8.22
N ALA A 115 11.95 -21.93 7.84
CA ALA A 115 12.96 -20.90 7.61
C ALA A 115 13.72 -21.21 6.33
N ALA A 116 13.90 -20.19 5.50
CA ALA A 116 14.72 -20.25 4.29
C ALA A 116 15.72 -19.10 4.31
N GLY A 117 16.96 -19.35 3.93
CA GLY A 117 18.04 -18.35 3.92
C GLY A 117 17.99 -17.38 2.73
N THR A 118 17.27 -17.74 1.67
CA THR A 118 17.21 -16.98 0.42
C THR A 118 15.78 -16.55 0.09
N THR A 119 14.92 -17.49 -0.30
CA THR A 119 13.55 -17.23 -0.73
C THR A 119 12.59 -18.27 -0.16
N GLY A 120 11.32 -17.91 -0.06
CA GLY A 120 10.25 -18.83 0.30
C GLY A 120 9.01 -18.51 -0.53
N SER A 121 8.38 -19.54 -1.09
CA SER A 121 7.14 -19.43 -1.85
C SER A 121 6.10 -20.38 -1.30
N VAL A 122 4.85 -19.92 -1.27
CA VAL A 122 3.68 -20.72 -0.93
C VAL A 122 2.63 -20.46 -2.00
N SER A 123 2.19 -21.51 -2.66
CA SER A 123 1.22 -21.45 -3.75
C SER A 123 0.12 -22.49 -3.53
N ALA A 124 -1.05 -22.22 -4.08
CA ALA A 124 -2.14 -23.18 -4.15
C ALA A 124 -2.93 -22.91 -5.43
N GLY A 125 -3.39 -23.97 -6.10
CA GLY A 125 -4.25 -23.83 -7.28
C GLY A 125 -5.63 -23.22 -6.99
N GLN A 126 -6.03 -23.13 -5.71
CA GLN A 126 -7.33 -22.58 -5.31
C GLN A 126 -7.23 -21.53 -4.21
N ALA A 127 -6.81 -21.90 -2.99
CA ALA A 127 -6.82 -21.00 -1.83
C ALA A 127 -5.69 -21.29 -0.85
N ILE A 128 -5.20 -20.23 -0.19
CA ILE A 128 -4.30 -20.31 0.97
C ILE A 128 -5.05 -19.72 2.16
N GLY A 129 -5.11 -20.46 3.27
CA GLY A 129 -5.67 -20.00 4.54
C GLY A 129 -4.57 -19.76 5.56
N VAL A 130 -4.63 -18.62 6.25
CA VAL A 130 -3.74 -18.30 7.38
C VAL A 130 -4.64 -17.97 8.57
N VAL A 131 -4.57 -18.78 9.62
CA VAL A 131 -5.42 -18.66 10.80
C VAL A 131 -4.55 -18.66 12.04
N ALA A 132 -4.80 -17.69 12.93
CA ALA A 132 -4.20 -17.62 14.25
C ALA A 132 -5.29 -17.26 15.26
N GLN A 133 -5.29 -17.93 16.41
CA GLN A 133 -6.17 -17.57 17.53
C GLN A 133 -5.68 -16.30 18.23
N GLY A 134 -4.36 -16.14 18.34
CA GLY A 134 -3.71 -14.94 18.86
C GLY A 134 -3.44 -13.95 17.73
N ASN A 135 -2.15 -13.65 17.52
CA ASN A 135 -1.72 -12.64 16.55
C ASN A 135 -1.18 -13.29 15.27
N ALA A 136 -1.45 -12.67 14.13
CA ALA A 136 -0.73 -12.91 12.88
C ALA A 136 0.14 -11.69 12.56
N LEU A 137 1.44 -11.89 12.39
CA LEU A 137 2.41 -10.82 12.15
C LEU A 137 3.07 -11.01 10.78
N THR A 138 3.14 -9.94 10.00
CA THR A 138 3.85 -9.89 8.72
C THR A 138 4.78 -8.69 8.73
N THR A 139 6.09 -8.95 8.85
CA THR A 139 7.12 -7.92 8.95
C THR A 139 8.08 -8.06 7.78
N VAL A 140 8.24 -7.00 6.99
CA VAL A 140 9.06 -7.02 5.77
C VAL A 140 9.95 -5.79 5.73
N ALA A 141 11.25 -5.98 5.47
CA ALA A 141 12.24 -4.91 5.54
C ALA A 141 12.21 -3.94 4.35
N ARG A 142 11.79 -4.39 3.16
CA ARG A 142 11.88 -3.60 1.91
C ARG A 142 10.53 -3.14 1.37
N GLY A 143 9.55 -4.03 1.26
CA GLY A 143 8.25 -3.66 0.72
C GLY A 143 7.28 -4.84 0.66
N ILE A 144 6.00 -4.53 0.56
CA ILE A 144 4.89 -5.48 0.42
C ILE A 144 4.10 -5.08 -0.82
N SER A 145 3.84 -6.03 -1.72
CA SER A 145 2.86 -5.88 -2.80
C SER A 145 1.70 -6.84 -2.56
N LEU A 146 0.48 -6.31 -2.55
CA LEU A 146 -0.76 -7.10 -2.44
C LEU A 146 -1.56 -6.89 -3.73
N PHE A 147 -1.75 -7.98 -4.47
CA PHE A 147 -2.43 -7.94 -5.75
C PHE A 147 -3.58 -8.93 -5.79
N SER A 148 -4.71 -8.49 -6.35
CA SER A 148 -5.85 -9.33 -6.67
C SER A 148 -6.30 -8.95 -8.07
N TYR A 149 -6.26 -9.90 -9.00
CA TYR A 149 -6.73 -9.66 -10.37
C TYR A 149 -8.26 -9.55 -10.43
N GLY A 150 -8.93 -10.40 -9.65
CA GLY A 150 -10.36 -10.28 -9.40
C GLY A 150 -11.25 -10.15 -10.64
N LYS A 151 -11.21 -11.12 -11.57
CA LYS A 151 -12.23 -11.24 -12.62
C LYS A 151 -13.29 -12.25 -12.21
N ALA A 152 -14.52 -11.79 -12.01
CA ALA A 152 -15.65 -12.67 -11.81
C ALA A 152 -16.05 -13.30 -13.17
N GLY A 153 -15.48 -14.47 -13.47
CA GLY A 153 -15.61 -15.11 -14.78
C GLY A 153 -16.97 -15.76 -15.06
N ASN A 154 -17.78 -15.99 -14.03
CA ASN A 154 -19.09 -16.63 -14.17
C ASN A 154 -20.18 -15.75 -13.55
N LYS A 155 -20.87 -14.96 -14.39
CA LYS A 155 -21.96 -14.04 -14.02
C LYS A 155 -23.16 -14.74 -13.35
N ALA A 156 -23.25 -16.07 -13.42
CA ALA A 156 -24.32 -16.84 -12.78
C ALA A 156 -24.05 -17.17 -11.30
N LYS A 157 -22.86 -16.87 -10.76
CA LYS A 157 -22.63 -17.03 -9.32
C LYS A 157 -23.37 -15.93 -8.53
N PRO A 158 -24.08 -16.24 -7.44
CA PRO A 158 -24.74 -15.22 -6.63
C PRO A 158 -23.73 -14.28 -5.95
N ASN A 159 -22.50 -14.76 -5.66
CA ASN A 159 -21.41 -13.92 -5.19
C ASN A 159 -20.40 -13.67 -6.33
N GLN A 160 -20.35 -12.42 -6.81
CA GLN A 160 -19.40 -11.92 -7.81
C GLN A 160 -18.26 -11.13 -7.17
N GLU A 161 -18.20 -11.07 -5.83
CA GLU A 161 -17.23 -10.23 -5.16
C GLU A 161 -15.81 -10.75 -5.35
N VAL A 162 -14.97 -9.84 -5.81
CA VAL A 162 -13.58 -10.04 -6.15
C VAL A 162 -12.82 -8.78 -5.76
N GLY A 163 -11.56 -8.94 -5.33
CA GLY A 163 -10.72 -7.81 -4.90
C GLY A 163 -10.07 -8.03 -3.54
N LEU A 164 -9.83 -6.94 -2.82
CA LEU A 164 -9.20 -6.93 -1.49
C LEU A 164 -10.21 -6.47 -0.43
N ARG A 165 -10.23 -7.16 0.70
CA ARG A 165 -11.03 -6.82 1.88
C ARG A 165 -10.13 -6.72 3.10
N LEU A 166 -10.18 -5.57 3.78
CA LEU A 166 -9.46 -5.31 5.02
C LEU A 166 -10.50 -4.89 6.06
N HIS A 167 -10.77 -5.77 7.04
CA HIS A 167 -11.81 -5.56 8.03
C HIS A 167 -11.29 -5.82 9.44
N ALA A 168 -11.55 -4.88 10.34
CA ALA A 168 -11.48 -5.09 11.78
C ALA A 168 -12.91 -5.12 12.32
N ALA A 169 -13.39 -6.30 12.74
CA ALA A 169 -14.74 -6.44 13.29
C ALA A 169 -14.93 -5.66 14.60
N SER A 170 -13.86 -5.56 15.38
CA SER A 170 -13.76 -4.74 16.59
C SER A 170 -12.35 -4.16 16.69
N GLY A 171 -12.20 -3.09 17.45
CA GLY A 171 -10.91 -2.43 17.64
C GLY A 171 -10.62 -1.37 16.57
N LYS A 172 -9.37 -0.93 16.52
CA LYS A 172 -8.94 0.20 15.68
C LYS A 172 -8.25 -0.33 14.41
N TRP A 173 -8.58 0.27 13.28
CA TRP A 173 -7.77 0.16 12.07
C TRP A 173 -6.95 1.43 11.88
N SER A 174 -5.65 1.29 11.66
CA SER A 174 -4.73 2.37 11.34
C SER A 174 -3.92 2.04 10.10
N SER A 175 -3.77 3.01 9.20
CA SER A 175 -2.86 2.95 8.07
C SER A 175 -2.04 4.24 8.05
N GLN A 176 -0.72 4.14 7.94
CA GLN A 176 0.19 5.28 8.02
C GLN A 176 1.37 5.09 7.06
N SER A 177 1.70 6.17 6.35
CA SER A 177 2.99 6.34 5.66
C SER A 177 3.70 7.53 6.29
N GLN A 178 4.82 7.29 6.95
CA GLN A 178 5.46 8.31 7.81
C GLN A 178 6.40 9.24 7.04
N SER A 179 6.98 8.74 5.94
CA SER A 179 7.93 9.49 5.10
C SER A 179 7.47 9.60 3.65
N GLY A 180 6.56 8.74 3.20
CA GLY A 180 6.12 8.66 1.81
C GLY A 180 4.71 9.18 1.57
N LEU A 181 4.36 9.33 0.29
CA LEU A 181 3.00 9.64 -0.13
C LEU A 181 2.07 8.45 0.17
N THR A 182 0.85 8.74 0.63
CA THR A 182 -0.27 7.78 0.63
C THR A 182 -1.25 8.18 -0.46
N SER A 183 -1.66 7.23 -1.30
CA SER A 183 -2.61 7.47 -2.39
C SER A 183 -3.73 6.43 -2.36
N PHE A 184 -4.98 6.90 -2.51
CA PHE A 184 -6.16 6.06 -2.67
C PHE A 184 -6.82 6.43 -4.00
N VAL A 185 -6.77 5.51 -4.97
CA VAL A 185 -7.29 5.74 -6.33
C VAL A 185 -8.29 4.64 -6.65
N ALA A 186 -9.45 5.03 -7.16
CA ALA A 186 -10.46 4.12 -7.67
C ALA A 186 -11.02 4.65 -9.00
N ASP A 187 -11.29 3.75 -9.94
CA ASP A 187 -11.99 4.06 -11.20
C ASP A 187 -13.45 4.47 -10.98
N LYS A 188 -14.05 3.96 -9.89
CA LYS A 188 -15.42 4.24 -9.48
C LYS A 188 -15.42 5.10 -8.21
N THR A 189 -16.49 4.99 -7.43
CA THR A 189 -16.69 5.77 -6.21
C THR A 189 -15.69 5.40 -5.11
N VAL A 190 -15.12 6.42 -4.49
CA VAL A 190 -14.45 6.33 -3.18
C VAL A 190 -15.43 6.84 -2.12
N THR A 191 -15.70 6.03 -1.10
CA THR A 191 -16.59 6.39 0.01
C THR A 191 -15.80 6.40 1.32
N VAL A 192 -15.85 7.52 2.03
CA VAL A 192 -15.28 7.69 3.37
C VAL A 192 -16.42 8.07 4.30
N THR A 193 -16.67 7.25 5.33
CA THR A 193 -17.84 7.43 6.20
C THR A 193 -17.50 7.07 7.64
N SER A 194 -17.89 7.95 8.55
CA SER A 194 -18.00 7.66 9.99
C SER A 194 -19.47 7.53 10.31
N VAL A 195 -19.92 6.35 10.74
CA VAL A 195 -21.35 6.06 10.94
C VAL A 195 -21.92 6.81 12.14
N ALA A 196 -21.14 6.91 13.23
CA ALA A 196 -21.62 7.43 14.50
C ALA A 196 -20.92 8.73 14.95
N LYS A 197 -19.79 9.09 14.35
CA LYS A 197 -18.94 10.18 14.83
C LYS A 197 -18.39 11.00 13.64
N THR A 198 -17.17 11.49 13.78
CA THR A 198 -16.58 12.48 12.86
C THR A 198 -15.69 11.83 11.81
N VAL A 199 -15.62 12.47 10.64
CA VAL A 199 -14.52 12.32 9.67
C VAL A 199 -13.65 13.57 9.76
N SER A 200 -12.39 13.44 10.13
CA SER A 200 -11.45 14.56 10.25
C SER A 200 -10.38 14.48 9.16
N ILE A 201 -10.23 15.55 8.38
CA ILE A 201 -9.19 15.71 7.36
C ILE A 201 -8.40 16.95 7.73
N SER A 202 -7.07 16.83 7.88
CA SER A 202 -6.20 17.93 8.28
C SER A 202 -4.88 17.91 7.51
N ALA A 203 -4.42 19.10 7.12
CA ALA A 203 -3.14 19.30 6.44
C ALA A 203 -2.42 20.51 7.09
N PRO A 204 -1.82 20.33 8.28
CA PRO A 204 -1.40 21.45 9.14
C PRO A 204 -0.30 22.34 8.54
N LYS A 205 0.45 21.85 7.56
CA LYS A 205 1.59 22.57 6.99
C LYS A 205 1.33 23.19 5.61
N LYS A 206 0.31 22.73 4.89
CA LYS A 206 0.04 23.15 3.51
C LYS A 206 -1.44 23.43 3.34
N HIS A 207 -2.14 22.59 2.58
CA HIS A 207 -3.53 22.83 2.22
C HIS A 207 -4.33 21.54 2.15
N VAL A 208 -5.65 21.68 2.28
CA VAL A 208 -6.63 20.68 1.86
C VAL A 208 -7.26 21.17 0.57
N LEU A 209 -7.22 20.36 -0.49
CA LEU A 209 -7.75 20.70 -1.81
C LEU A 209 -8.78 19.64 -2.23
N LEU A 210 -9.98 20.10 -2.57
CA LEU A 210 -11.06 19.28 -3.11
C LEU A 210 -11.38 19.81 -4.51
N THR A 211 -11.24 18.98 -5.55
CA THR A 211 -11.46 19.39 -6.94
C THR A 211 -12.52 18.52 -7.61
N ALA A 212 -13.29 19.13 -8.52
CA ALA A 212 -14.23 18.41 -9.39
C ALA A 212 -14.48 19.24 -10.67
N GLN A 213 -14.17 18.66 -11.83
CA GLN A 213 -14.45 19.27 -13.16
C GLN A 213 -14.02 20.75 -13.28
N GLY A 214 -12.85 21.10 -12.73
CA GLY A 214 -12.32 22.47 -12.74
C GLY A 214 -12.82 23.38 -11.61
N ALA A 215 -13.86 22.99 -10.87
CA ALA A 215 -14.20 23.64 -9.60
C ALA A 215 -13.30 23.14 -8.48
N TYR A 216 -13.02 23.98 -7.49
CA TYR A 216 -12.27 23.58 -6.30
C TYR A 216 -12.67 24.33 -5.03
N ILE A 217 -12.42 23.66 -3.90
CA ILE A 217 -12.40 24.25 -2.56
C ILE A 217 -10.99 24.00 -1.99
N LYS A 218 -10.28 25.07 -1.64
CA LYS A 218 -8.94 25.01 -1.06
C LYS A 218 -8.91 25.70 0.30
N LEU A 219 -8.39 25.00 1.31
CA LEU A 219 -8.11 25.56 2.64
C LEU A 219 -6.60 25.72 2.79
N GLU A 220 -6.11 26.97 2.85
CA GLU A 220 -4.67 27.27 2.89
C GLU A 220 -4.39 28.59 3.61
N GLY A 221 -3.39 28.63 4.50
CA GLY A 221 -2.91 29.88 5.12
C GLY A 221 -3.96 30.66 5.91
N GLY A 222 -4.96 29.97 6.48
CA GLY A 222 -6.10 30.60 7.16
C GLY A 222 -7.23 31.07 6.23
N ASN A 223 -7.05 30.95 4.92
CA ASN A 223 -8.04 31.33 3.91
C ASN A 223 -8.85 30.12 3.42
N ILE A 224 -10.08 30.40 2.99
CA ILE A 224 -10.94 29.46 2.26
C ILE A 224 -11.13 30.03 0.85
N GLU A 225 -10.61 29.34 -0.15
CA GLU A 225 -10.80 29.67 -1.56
C GLU A 225 -11.86 28.76 -2.17
N VAL A 226 -12.91 29.35 -2.73
CA VAL A 226 -13.96 28.66 -3.48
C VAL A 226 -13.95 29.18 -4.91
N HIS A 227 -13.63 28.33 -5.87
CA HIS A 227 -13.57 28.67 -7.29
C HIS A 227 -14.41 27.69 -8.10
N ALA A 228 -15.17 28.20 -9.06
CA ALA A 228 -15.82 27.40 -10.08
C ALA A 228 -15.84 28.16 -11.41
N PRO A 229 -15.67 27.47 -12.55
CA PRO A 229 -15.81 28.10 -13.87
C PRO A 229 -17.27 28.47 -14.19
N GLY A 230 -18.23 27.83 -13.53
CA GLY A 230 -19.66 28.12 -13.64
C GLY A 230 -20.20 28.94 -12.47
N LYS A 231 -21.53 28.95 -12.33
CA LYS A 231 -22.23 29.62 -11.24
C LYS A 231 -21.97 28.92 -9.90
N VAL A 232 -21.66 29.69 -8.85
CA VAL A 232 -21.59 29.20 -7.47
C VAL A 232 -22.88 29.58 -6.73
N ASP A 233 -23.69 28.57 -6.38
CA ASP A 233 -24.96 28.77 -5.67
C ASP A 233 -24.82 28.49 -4.17
N PHE A 234 -24.92 29.54 -3.34
CA PHE A 234 -25.00 29.41 -1.89
C PHE A 234 -26.46 29.41 -1.43
N LYS A 235 -26.97 28.27 -0.94
CA LYS A 235 -28.33 28.11 -0.41
C LYS A 235 -28.30 28.09 1.12
N ALA A 236 -28.94 29.06 1.76
CA ALA A 236 -29.02 29.16 3.23
C ALA A 236 -30.27 29.92 3.65
N THR A 237 -30.84 29.58 4.81
CA THR A 237 -31.98 30.30 5.43
C THR A 237 -31.61 31.74 5.83
N ARG A 238 -30.34 31.98 6.19
CA ARG A 238 -29.79 33.31 6.50
C ARG A 238 -28.36 33.38 5.98
N LYS A 239 -27.99 34.50 5.35
CA LYS A 239 -26.62 34.81 4.94
C LYS A 239 -26.18 36.04 5.71
N GLU A 240 -25.23 35.87 6.63
CA GLU A 240 -24.67 36.95 7.41
C GLU A 240 -23.19 37.06 7.05
N LEU A 241 -22.87 38.08 6.25
CA LEU A 241 -21.50 38.45 5.93
C LEU A 241 -21.14 39.56 6.91
N ALA A 242 -20.47 39.20 8.00
CA ALA A 242 -19.90 40.21 8.89
C ALA A 242 -18.89 41.03 8.07
N GLY A 243 -18.99 42.36 8.18
CA GLY A 243 -17.97 43.25 7.62
C GLY A 243 -16.60 42.96 8.24
N PRO A 244 -15.51 43.54 7.69
CA PRO A 244 -14.21 43.47 8.35
C PRO A 244 -14.39 43.87 9.82
N GLN A 245 -13.75 43.12 10.73
CA GLN A 245 -13.70 43.53 12.13
C GLN A 245 -12.92 44.85 12.17
N SER A 246 -13.64 45.97 12.10
CA SER A 246 -13.08 47.29 12.29
C SER A 246 -12.60 47.34 13.72
N ALA A 247 -11.28 47.26 13.92
CA ALA A 247 -10.69 47.87 15.09
C ALA A 247 -11.07 49.35 14.98
N ASN A 248 -11.95 49.83 15.86
CA ASN A 248 -12.05 51.24 16.17
C ASN A 248 -10.74 51.65 16.84
N GLY A 249 -9.66 51.72 16.05
CA GLY A 249 -8.62 52.68 16.36
C GLY A 249 -9.27 54.02 16.10
N GLU A 250 -9.75 54.68 17.16
CA GLU A 250 -9.86 56.13 17.13
C GLU A 250 -8.46 56.63 16.76
N ALA A 251 -8.24 56.91 15.48
CA ALA A 251 -7.25 57.88 15.11
C ALA A 251 -7.78 59.21 15.67
N SER A 252 -7.47 59.49 16.94
CA SER A 252 -7.67 60.80 17.51
C SER A 252 -6.72 61.74 16.78
N LEU A 253 -7.18 62.30 15.67
CA LEU A 253 -6.61 63.52 15.16
C LEU A 253 -6.73 64.53 16.31
N PRO A 254 -5.63 65.17 16.75
CA PRO A 254 -5.71 66.19 17.79
C PRO A 254 -6.72 67.24 17.33
N LYS A 255 -7.76 67.47 18.13
CA LYS A 255 -8.76 68.51 17.88
C LYS A 255 -8.00 69.82 17.65
N ALA A 256 -8.43 70.61 16.67
CA ALA A 256 -7.80 71.87 16.25
C ALA A 256 -7.88 73.02 17.29
N GLY A 257 -7.78 72.71 18.58
CA GLY A 257 -7.83 73.64 19.70
C GLY A 257 -6.67 73.54 20.69
N GLU A 258 -5.74 72.58 20.54
CA GLU A 258 -4.58 72.45 21.45
C GLU A 258 -3.24 72.34 20.71
N LEU A 259 -3.05 73.13 19.65
CA LEU A 259 -1.70 73.42 19.16
C LEU A 259 -1.12 74.53 20.05
N LYS A 260 -0.30 74.15 21.03
CA LYS A 260 0.40 75.11 21.89
C LYS A 260 1.35 75.93 21.03
N LEU A 261 1.07 77.22 20.91
CA LEU A 261 2.02 78.20 20.38
C LEU A 261 3.28 78.19 21.27
N CYS A 262 4.44 78.06 20.66
CA CYS A 262 5.69 78.39 21.33
C CYS A 262 5.67 79.89 21.66
N GLU A 263 5.54 80.24 22.94
CA GLU A 263 5.38 81.63 23.41
C GLU A 263 6.47 82.57 22.90
N LEU A 264 7.69 82.05 22.69
CA LEU A 264 8.81 82.83 22.12
C LEU A 264 8.58 83.30 20.68
N ARG A 265 7.86 82.52 19.85
CA ARG A 265 7.56 82.91 18.46
C ARG A 265 6.35 83.86 18.39
N ALA A 266 5.40 83.71 19.32
CA ALA A 266 4.26 84.63 19.43
C ALA A 266 4.71 86.04 19.85
N ALA A 267 5.63 86.12 20.82
CA ALA A 267 6.21 87.39 21.26
C ALA A 267 7.03 88.10 20.16
N GLY A 268 7.77 87.32 19.35
CA GLY A 268 8.52 87.87 18.21
C GLY A 268 7.63 88.46 17.11
N ALA A 269 6.53 87.80 16.76
CA ALA A 269 5.60 88.28 15.74
C ALA A 269 4.81 89.52 16.18
N ALA A 270 4.45 89.63 17.46
CA ALA A 270 3.79 90.80 18.02
C ALA A 270 4.68 92.07 18.00
N ALA A 271 6.00 91.91 18.15
CA ALA A 271 6.95 93.02 18.07
C ALA A 271 7.26 93.45 16.62
N ALA A 272 7.13 92.52 15.66
CA ALA A 272 7.39 92.77 14.24
C ALA A 272 6.14 93.17 13.42
N GLY A 273 4.93 93.05 13.99
CA GLY A 273 3.67 93.41 13.34
C GLY A 273 3.15 92.36 12.35
N ASP A 274 3.59 91.11 12.45
CA ASP A 274 3.15 90.03 11.57
C ASP A 274 1.77 89.48 11.97
N SER A 275 0.93 89.21 10.97
CA SER A 275 -0.45 88.74 11.18
C SER A 275 -0.61 87.22 11.25
N THR A 276 0.48 86.45 11.04
CA THR A 276 0.46 84.98 11.11
C THR A 276 1.76 84.42 11.68
N VAL A 277 1.65 83.44 12.58
CA VAL A 277 2.82 82.69 13.12
C VAL A 277 2.72 81.24 12.66
N PRO A 278 3.71 80.71 11.91
CA PRO A 278 3.69 79.32 11.50
C PRO A 278 3.91 78.40 12.70
N LEU A 279 2.98 77.46 12.85
CA LEU A 279 3.11 76.33 13.77
C LEU A 279 4.06 75.32 13.12
N SER A 280 5.03 74.81 13.89
CA SER A 280 5.85 73.66 13.49
C SER A 280 5.28 72.40 14.10
#